data_AF-A0A067FRT5-F1
#
_entry.id   AF-A0A067FRT5-F1
#
_cell.length_a   1.000
_cell.length_b   1.000
_cell.length_c   1.000
_cell.angle_alpha   90.00
_cell.angle_beta   90.00
_cell.angle_gamma   90.00
#
_symmetry.space_group_name_H-M   'P 1'
#
loop_
_entity.id
_entity.type
_entity.pdbx_description
1 polymer ?
#
loop_
_entity_poly.entity_id
_entity_poly.type
_entity_poly.pdbx_seq_one_letter_code
_entity_poly.pdbx_strand_id
1 'polypeptide(L)'
;MANLAVQAVTGVDAVSLVNTIISSARKAAAHRRNCEQLAEHVKMIGNLLEKLKSTDLVSLPAIKEPLDCLEEALKKALDLVESCRDKSYLYMLAMGWSVVYQFRQVQAEIGRYLRLVPLISLVHEFRMQHLKDGLQAIEADQREYTLDEEDVQAQNVILKPDRSKKDASILENSLSRKYPELGFQEALLEEKEKLHIELQRSRTNNDTKQCQLIEHLIDVTENVVNELPGKKLQKLVANEPTYVISGYVTNAVNSGYGDPGSKAGDESRSEWEADLFCCLREPCLSLKTCIYPCGTFSKIANAVTEGKICKRIEYQYAIVNVVV
;
A
#
# COMPACT_ATOMS: atom_id res chain seq x y z
N MET A 1 21.32 33.18 -5.03
CA MET A 1 21.94 32.60 -6.24
C MET A 1 21.90 31.09 -6.11
N ALA A 2 21.25 30.45 -7.09
CA ALA A 2 21.22 29.02 -7.45
C ALA A 2 21.29 27.95 -6.33
N ASN A 3 20.11 27.42 -5.97
CA ASN A 3 19.97 26.02 -5.57
C ASN A 3 20.32 25.16 -6.80
N LEU A 4 21.52 24.58 -6.82
CA LEU A 4 21.82 23.50 -7.75
C LEU A 4 21.19 22.23 -7.20
N ALA A 5 19.98 21.94 -7.69
CA ALA A 5 19.44 20.59 -7.66
C ALA A 5 20.37 19.71 -8.52
N VAL A 6 21.35 19.08 -7.88
CA VAL A 6 22.05 17.95 -8.46
C VAL A 6 21.08 16.78 -8.38
N GLN A 7 20.19 16.69 -9.37
CA GLN A 7 19.58 15.42 -9.71
C GLN A 7 20.68 14.55 -10.32
N ALA A 8 21.50 13.95 -9.45
CA ALA A 8 22.33 12.83 -9.84
C ALA A 8 21.35 11.73 -10.27
N VAL A 9 21.37 11.42 -11.56
CA VAL A 9 20.79 10.17 -12.06
C VAL A 9 21.59 9.07 -11.36
N THR A 10 21.00 8.42 -10.36
CA THR A 10 21.70 7.53 -9.41
C THR A 10 22.32 6.30 -10.09
N GLY A 11 21.95 5.99 -11.34
CA GLY A 11 22.66 5.00 -12.16
C GLY A 11 24.04 5.45 -12.70
N VAL A 12 24.31 6.75 -12.80
CA VAL A 12 25.56 7.29 -13.38
C VAL A 12 26.74 7.05 -12.43
N ASP A 13 26.54 7.12 -11.12
CA ASP A 13 27.60 6.90 -10.13
C ASP A 13 27.94 5.40 -9.98
N ALA A 14 26.94 4.52 -10.01
CA ALA A 14 27.15 3.07 -9.90
C ALA A 14 28.09 2.49 -10.97
N VAL A 15 28.01 2.94 -12.23
CA VAL A 15 28.92 2.46 -13.28
C VAL A 15 30.34 3.01 -13.12
N SER A 16 30.48 4.26 -12.66
CA SER A 16 31.77 4.83 -12.29
C SER A 16 32.43 4.05 -11.15
N LEU A 17 31.64 3.69 -10.12
CA LEU A 17 32.07 2.85 -9.01
C LEU A 17 32.54 1.47 -9.49
N VAL A 18 31.80 0.81 -10.38
CA VAL A 18 32.22 -0.47 -10.99
C VAL A 18 33.60 -0.38 -11.63
N ASN A 19 33.83 0.65 -12.45
CA ASN A 19 35.13 0.84 -13.10
C ASN A 19 36.25 1.09 -12.08
N THR A 20 35.94 1.85 -11.03
CA THR A 20 36.89 2.12 -9.93
C THR A 20 37.26 0.85 -9.19
N ILE A 21 36.28 0.01 -8.81
CA ILE A 21 36.49 -1.29 -8.15
C ILE A 21 37.39 -2.18 -9.01
N ILE A 22 37.12 -2.29 -10.31
CA ILE A 22 37.93 -3.10 -11.24
C ILE A 22 39.38 -2.61 -11.26
N SER A 23 39.58 -1.30 -11.28
CA SER A 23 40.92 -0.71 -11.29
C SER A 23 41.67 -0.89 -9.96
N SER A 24 40.95 -0.80 -8.83
CA SER A 24 41.50 -1.00 -7.48
C SER A 24 41.84 -2.46 -7.22
N ALA A 25 41.02 -3.40 -7.70
CA ALA A 25 41.25 -4.84 -7.55
C ALA A 25 42.60 -5.29 -8.17
N ARG A 26 42.99 -4.71 -9.31
CA ARG A 26 44.28 -4.98 -9.96
C ARG A 26 45.49 -4.56 -9.13
N LYS A 27 45.30 -3.64 -8.19
CA LYS A 27 46.35 -3.09 -7.31
C LYS A 27 46.42 -3.80 -5.95
N ALA A 28 45.60 -4.82 -5.72
CA ALA A 28 45.53 -5.49 -4.42
C ALA A 28 46.86 -6.17 -4.04
N ALA A 29 47.28 -5.97 -2.78
CA ALA A 29 48.50 -6.56 -2.22
C ALA A 29 48.22 -7.88 -1.48
N ALA A 30 47.01 -8.03 -0.91
CA ALA A 30 46.50 -9.26 -0.30
C ALA A 30 45.20 -9.71 -0.98
N HIS A 31 44.80 -10.98 -0.78
CA HIS A 31 43.53 -11.54 -1.26
C HIS A 31 43.23 -11.34 -2.76
N ARG A 32 44.28 -11.27 -3.60
CA ARG A 32 44.17 -10.93 -5.04
C ARG A 32 43.10 -11.71 -5.79
N ARG A 33 43.03 -13.03 -5.59
CA ARG A 33 42.04 -13.89 -6.25
C ARG A 33 40.61 -13.49 -5.92
N ASN A 34 40.33 -13.11 -4.66
CA ASN A 34 38.99 -12.66 -4.27
C ASN A 34 38.67 -11.28 -4.87
N CYS A 35 39.65 -10.37 -4.89
CA CYS A 35 39.51 -9.06 -5.54
C CYS A 35 39.23 -9.21 -7.05
N GLU A 36 39.95 -10.10 -7.74
CA GLU A 36 39.77 -10.40 -9.16
C GLU A 36 38.38 -10.99 -9.43
N GLN A 37 37.96 -11.98 -8.64
CA GLN A 37 36.62 -12.56 -8.76
C GLN A 37 35.50 -11.52 -8.56
N LEU A 38 35.64 -10.64 -7.56
CA LEU A 38 34.69 -9.56 -7.37
C LEU A 38 34.71 -8.58 -8.54
N ALA A 39 35.88 -8.23 -9.07
CA ALA A 39 36.03 -7.34 -10.22
C ALA A 39 35.33 -7.90 -11.47
N GLU A 40 35.47 -9.21 -11.74
CA GLU A 40 34.75 -9.89 -12.81
C GLU A 40 33.24 -9.86 -12.59
N HIS A 41 32.79 -10.09 -11.36
CA HIS A 41 31.37 -10.05 -11.00
C HIS A 41 30.77 -8.65 -11.23
N VAL A 42 31.39 -7.60 -10.68
CA VAL A 42 30.88 -6.23 -10.83
C VAL A 42 30.99 -5.71 -12.27
N LYS A 43 31.93 -6.22 -13.08
CA LYS A 43 31.98 -5.92 -14.51
C LYS A 43 30.73 -6.39 -15.25
N MET A 44 30.27 -7.61 -14.97
CA MET A 44 29.01 -8.12 -15.55
C MET A 44 27.82 -7.25 -15.13
N ILE A 45 27.83 -6.78 -13.88
CA ILE A 45 26.80 -5.88 -13.34
C ILE A 45 26.83 -4.53 -14.03
N GLY A 46 28.01 -3.92 -14.20
CA GLY A 46 28.15 -2.66 -14.93
C GLY A 46 27.55 -2.73 -16.34
N ASN A 47 27.78 -3.82 -17.06
CA ASN A 47 27.17 -4.03 -18.39
C ASN A 47 25.63 -4.10 -18.34
N LEU A 48 25.07 -4.72 -17.29
CA LEU A 48 23.61 -4.75 -17.09
C LEU A 48 23.05 -3.36 -16.76
N LEU A 49 23.76 -2.60 -15.92
CA LEU A 49 23.37 -1.24 -15.54
C LEU A 49 23.37 -0.30 -16.76
N GLU A 50 24.36 -0.41 -17.65
CA GLU A 50 24.37 0.35 -18.90
C GLU A 50 23.17 0.02 -19.80
N LYS A 51 22.77 -1.26 -19.88
CA LYS A 51 21.54 -1.64 -20.60
C LYS A 51 20.29 -1.07 -19.93
N LEU A 52 20.22 -1.12 -18.59
CA LEU A 52 19.09 -0.56 -17.85
C LEU A 52 18.95 0.95 -18.06
N LYS A 53 20.07 1.70 -18.10
CA LYS A 53 20.07 3.14 -18.42
C LYS A 53 19.48 3.46 -19.79
N SER A 54 19.64 2.56 -20.77
CA SER A 54 19.05 2.73 -22.09
C SER A 54 17.54 2.48 -22.14
N THR A 55 16.93 2.05 -21.03
CA THR A 55 15.49 1.78 -20.90
C THR A 55 14.83 2.81 -19.99
N ASP A 56 13.54 3.08 -20.20
CA ASP A 56 12.75 3.99 -19.34
C ASP A 56 12.52 3.48 -17.91
N LEU A 57 12.95 2.25 -17.59
CA LEU A 57 12.78 1.63 -16.27
C LEU A 57 13.44 2.40 -15.13
N VAL A 58 14.55 3.10 -15.39
CA VAL A 58 15.23 3.91 -14.36
C VAL A 58 14.38 5.10 -13.91
N SER A 59 13.41 5.52 -14.73
CA SER A 59 12.45 6.58 -14.36
C SER A 59 11.36 6.10 -13.39
N LEU A 60 11.18 4.78 -13.22
CA LEU A 60 10.16 4.22 -12.36
C LEU A 60 10.53 4.46 -10.89
N PRO A 61 9.68 5.15 -10.10
CA PRO A 61 9.98 5.45 -8.70
C PRO A 61 10.29 4.21 -7.86
N ALA A 62 9.62 3.10 -8.13
CA ALA A 62 9.83 1.83 -7.43
C ALA A 62 11.18 1.17 -7.71
N ILE A 63 11.85 1.50 -8.83
CA ILE A 63 13.16 0.96 -9.21
C ILE A 63 14.30 1.77 -8.60
N LYS A 64 14.04 3.05 -8.26
CA LYS A 64 15.05 3.93 -7.68
C LYS A 64 15.66 3.38 -6.39
N GLU A 65 14.83 2.98 -5.42
CA GLU A 65 15.31 2.49 -4.12
C GLU A 65 16.24 1.26 -4.24
N PRO A 66 15.91 0.21 -5.02
CA PRO A 66 16.85 -0.89 -5.29
C PRO A 66 18.17 -0.46 -5.96
N LEU A 67 18.14 0.55 -6.85
CA LEU A 67 19.35 1.04 -7.51
C LEU A 67 20.24 1.84 -6.55
N ASP A 68 19.64 2.68 -5.70
CA ASP A 68 20.38 3.41 -4.66
C ASP A 68 21.01 2.42 -3.66
N CYS A 69 20.28 1.38 -3.26
CA CYS A 69 20.81 0.32 -2.40
C CYS A 69 21.94 -0.48 -3.06
N LEU A 70 21.88 -0.68 -4.38
CA LEU A 70 22.94 -1.33 -5.15
C LEU A 70 24.20 -0.46 -5.18
N GLU A 71 24.07 0.85 -5.34
CA GLU A 71 25.19 1.79 -5.29
C GLU A 71 25.90 1.73 -3.94
N GLU A 72 25.15 1.72 -2.84
CA GLU A 72 25.72 1.57 -1.49
C GLU A 72 26.45 0.24 -1.29
N ALA A 73 25.91 -0.85 -1.84
CA ALA A 73 26.60 -2.14 -1.81
C ALA A 73 27.90 -2.13 -2.63
N LEU A 74 27.94 -1.39 -3.75
CA LEU A 74 29.15 -1.17 -4.55
C LEU A 74 30.18 -0.30 -3.82
N LYS A 75 29.76 0.71 -3.03
CA LYS A 75 30.68 1.48 -2.17
C LYS A 75 31.36 0.59 -1.14
N LYS A 76 30.59 -0.26 -0.44
CA LYS A 76 31.16 -1.28 0.48
C LYS A 76 32.13 -2.24 -0.23
N ALA A 77 31.83 -2.59 -1.47
CA ALA A 77 32.69 -3.42 -2.30
C ALA A 77 34.03 -2.74 -2.60
N LEU A 78 33.99 -1.45 -2.94
CA LEU A 78 35.18 -0.64 -3.17
C LEU A 78 36.04 -0.54 -1.92
N ASP A 79 35.45 -0.19 -0.77
CA ASP A 79 36.16 -0.09 0.50
C ASP A 79 36.87 -1.40 0.87
N LEU A 80 36.19 -2.53 0.67
CA LEU A 80 36.76 -3.85 0.92
C LEU A 80 37.98 -4.13 0.02
N VAL A 81 37.87 -3.80 -1.27
CA VAL A 81 38.96 -3.98 -2.25
C VAL A 81 40.14 -3.06 -1.94
N GLU A 82 39.90 -1.79 -1.61
CA GLU A 82 40.96 -0.85 -1.24
C GLU A 82 41.66 -1.27 0.05
N SER A 83 40.93 -1.82 1.01
CA SER A 83 41.53 -2.37 2.23
C SER A 83 42.52 -3.50 1.96
N CYS A 84 42.37 -4.24 0.86
CA CYS A 84 43.30 -5.30 0.44
C CYS A 84 44.60 -4.76 -0.16
N ARG A 85 44.68 -3.46 -0.46
CA ARG A 85 45.89 -2.75 -0.86
C ARG A 85 46.51 -1.98 0.30
N ASP A 86 45.70 -1.27 1.08
CA ASP A 86 46.18 -0.21 1.98
C ASP A 86 46.52 -0.71 3.39
N LYS A 87 45.95 -1.85 3.82
CA LYS A 87 46.22 -2.41 5.15
C LYS A 87 47.50 -3.23 5.19
N SER A 88 48.08 -3.36 6.37
CA SER A 88 49.26 -4.21 6.62
C SER A 88 49.04 -5.63 6.11
N TYR A 89 50.00 -6.15 5.34
CA TYR A 89 49.92 -7.48 4.75
C TYR A 89 49.76 -8.59 5.80
N LEU A 90 50.51 -8.52 6.92
CA LEU A 90 50.39 -9.49 8.01
C LEU A 90 49.01 -9.44 8.68
N TYR A 91 48.44 -8.25 8.83
CA TYR A 91 47.07 -8.09 9.35
C TYR A 91 46.05 -8.73 8.40
N MET A 92 46.18 -8.51 7.10
CA MET A 92 45.28 -9.09 6.09
C MET A 92 45.37 -10.62 6.02
N LEU A 93 46.55 -11.18 6.30
CA LEU A 93 46.74 -12.63 6.45
C LEU A 93 46.04 -13.16 7.70
N ALA A 94 46.22 -12.51 8.85
CA ALA A 94 45.58 -12.89 10.11
C ALA A 94 44.05 -12.83 10.02
N MET A 95 43.51 -11.81 9.33
CA MET A 95 42.06 -11.60 9.16
C MET A 95 41.46 -12.35 7.96
N GLY A 96 42.20 -13.28 7.34
CA GLY A 96 41.85 -13.83 6.03
C GLY A 96 40.42 -14.36 5.89
N TRP A 97 39.95 -15.15 6.85
CA TRP A 97 38.57 -15.69 6.83
C TRP A 97 37.49 -14.62 6.98
N SER A 98 37.75 -13.60 7.80
CA SER A 98 36.83 -12.46 7.97
C SER A 98 36.71 -11.66 6.67
N VAL A 99 37.84 -11.42 6.00
CA VAL A 99 37.87 -10.74 4.69
C VAL A 99 37.12 -11.56 3.63
N VAL A 100 37.35 -12.88 3.57
CA VAL A 100 36.61 -13.78 2.67
C VAL A 100 35.09 -13.74 2.95
N TYR A 101 34.69 -13.70 4.22
CA TYR A 101 33.29 -13.56 4.60
C TYR A 101 32.69 -12.22 4.12
N GLN A 102 33.43 -11.12 4.27
CA GLN A 102 33.00 -9.81 3.77
C GLN A 102 32.79 -9.80 2.24
N PHE A 103 33.67 -10.46 1.48
CA PHE A 103 33.47 -10.62 0.02
C PHE A 103 32.16 -11.34 -0.30
N ARG A 104 31.85 -12.43 0.43
CA ARG A 104 30.58 -13.16 0.25
C ARG A 104 29.38 -12.29 0.58
N GLN A 105 29.46 -11.51 1.66
CA GLN A 105 28.38 -10.65 2.10
C GLN A 105 28.07 -9.56 1.07
N VAL A 106 29.10 -8.86 0.59
CA VAL A 106 28.95 -7.81 -0.43
C VAL A 106 28.38 -8.40 -1.73
N GLN A 107 28.90 -9.54 -2.20
CA GLN A 107 28.39 -10.19 -3.40
C GLN A 107 26.91 -10.60 -3.26
N ALA A 108 26.52 -11.11 -2.10
CA ALA A 108 25.12 -11.46 -1.82
C ALA A 108 24.20 -10.23 -1.77
N GLU A 109 24.66 -9.14 -1.15
CA GLU A 109 23.92 -7.89 -1.05
C GLU A 109 23.69 -7.26 -2.44
N ILE A 110 24.75 -7.18 -3.26
CA ILE A 110 24.68 -6.75 -4.66
C ILE A 110 23.69 -7.61 -5.46
N GLY A 111 23.82 -8.94 -5.37
CA GLY A 111 22.96 -9.88 -6.09
C GLY A 111 21.49 -9.78 -5.68
N ARG A 112 21.21 -9.46 -4.41
CA ARG A 112 19.84 -9.26 -3.90
C ARG A 112 19.16 -8.06 -4.57
N TYR A 113 19.81 -6.90 -4.59
CA TYR A 113 19.21 -5.68 -5.16
C TYR A 113 19.01 -5.79 -6.67
N LEU A 114 19.95 -6.41 -7.38
CA LEU A 114 19.82 -6.65 -8.82
C LEU A 114 18.63 -7.53 -9.19
N ARG A 115 18.23 -8.48 -8.33
CA ARG A 115 17.06 -9.34 -8.56
C ARG A 115 15.73 -8.59 -8.37
N LEU A 116 15.71 -7.52 -7.59
CA LEU A 116 14.48 -6.75 -7.36
C LEU A 116 14.06 -5.94 -8.59
N VAL A 117 15.01 -5.39 -9.33
CA VAL A 117 14.75 -4.56 -10.53
C VAL A 117 13.83 -5.24 -11.56
N PRO A 118 14.12 -6.45 -12.07
CA PRO A 118 13.25 -7.12 -13.04
C PRO A 118 11.89 -7.53 -12.46
N LEU A 119 11.82 -7.92 -11.17
CA LEU A 119 10.57 -8.29 -10.52
C LEU A 119 9.62 -7.10 -10.40
N ILE A 120 10.13 -5.94 -10.00
CA ILE A 120 9.35 -4.69 -9.89
C ILE A 120 8.85 -4.27 -11.27
N SER A 121 9.71 -4.38 -12.30
CA SER A 121 9.37 -4.04 -13.68
C SER A 121 8.20 -4.89 -14.18
N LEU A 122 8.24 -6.22 -13.97
CA LEU A 122 7.18 -7.14 -14.39
C LEU A 122 5.83 -6.85 -13.71
N VAL A 123 5.86 -6.57 -12.39
CA VAL A 123 4.64 -6.22 -11.64
C VAL A 123 4.06 -4.89 -12.14
N HIS A 124 4.91 -3.92 -12.48
CA HIS A 124 4.45 -2.65 -13.01
C HIS A 124 3.77 -2.82 -14.37
N GLU A 125 4.38 -3.57 -15.28
CA GLU A 125 3.83 -3.87 -16.61
C GLU A 125 2.46 -4.54 -16.52
N PHE A 126 2.32 -5.57 -15.67
CA PHE A 126 1.04 -6.26 -15.47
C PHE A 126 -0.06 -5.32 -14.96
N ARG A 127 0.26 -4.44 -13.99
CA ARG A 127 -0.69 -3.46 -13.45
C ARG A 127 -1.15 -2.46 -14.51
N MET A 128 -0.23 -1.97 -15.33
CA MET A 128 -0.55 -1.02 -16.40
C MET A 128 -1.41 -1.67 -17.48
N GLN A 129 -1.13 -2.92 -17.83
CA GLN A 129 -1.95 -3.67 -18.78
C GLN A 129 -3.38 -3.85 -18.27
N HIS A 130 -3.55 -4.29 -17.02
CA HIS A 130 -4.89 -4.45 -16.44
C HIS A 130 -5.68 -3.13 -16.36
N LEU A 131 -5.00 -2.02 -16.05
CA LEU A 131 -5.64 -0.70 -16.07
C LEU A 131 -6.09 -0.31 -17.49
N LYS A 132 -5.24 -0.56 -18.49
CA LYS A 132 -5.55 -0.31 -19.89
C LYS A 132 -6.74 -1.14 -20.36
N ASP A 133 -6.78 -2.42 -20.01
CA ASP A 133 -7.88 -3.33 -20.35
C ASP A 133 -9.19 -2.87 -19.69
N GLY A 134 -9.13 -2.46 -18.41
CA GLY A 134 -10.29 -1.89 -17.71
C GLY A 134 -10.80 -0.59 -18.34
N LEU A 135 -9.89 0.29 -18.75
CA LEU A 135 -10.26 1.55 -19.41
C LEU A 135 -10.88 1.31 -20.79
N GLN A 136 -10.32 0.35 -21.56
CA GLN A 136 -10.86 -0.07 -22.83
C GLN A 136 -12.26 -0.69 -22.69
N ALA A 137 -12.49 -1.48 -21.63
CA ALA A 137 -13.82 -2.03 -21.34
C ALA A 137 -14.85 -0.94 -21.04
N ILE A 138 -14.46 0.14 -20.33
CA ILE A 138 -15.33 1.30 -20.06
C ILE A 138 -15.61 2.07 -21.36
N GLU A 139 -14.59 2.33 -22.17
CA GLU A 139 -14.75 3.04 -23.45
C GLU A 139 -15.60 2.25 -24.45
N ALA A 140 -15.51 0.92 -24.42
CA ALA A 140 -16.36 0.03 -25.20
C ALA A 140 -17.79 -0.09 -24.67
N ASP A 141 -18.06 0.29 -23.41
CA ASP A 141 -19.41 0.28 -22.81
C ASP A 141 -20.23 1.47 -23.33
N GLN A 142 -20.65 1.38 -24.59
CA GLN A 142 -21.58 2.34 -25.20
C GLN A 142 -23.02 1.93 -24.93
N ARG A 143 -23.49 2.17 -23.71
CA ARG A 143 -24.90 1.96 -23.38
C ARG A 143 -25.74 3.03 -24.05
N GLU A 144 -26.80 2.59 -24.70
CA GLU A 144 -27.81 3.49 -25.22
C GLU A 144 -28.67 3.99 -24.05
N TYR A 145 -28.67 5.31 -23.84
CA TYR A 145 -29.54 5.95 -22.86
C TYR A 145 -30.77 6.47 -23.59
N THR A 146 -31.92 5.83 -23.34
CA THR A 146 -33.21 6.21 -23.94
C THR A 146 -34.26 6.40 -22.85
N LEU A 147 -35.29 7.19 -23.14
CA LEU A 147 -36.51 7.17 -22.36
C LEU A 147 -37.27 5.86 -22.66
N ASP A 148 -37.92 5.29 -21.65
CA ASP A 148 -38.83 4.18 -21.87
C ASP A 148 -40.12 4.66 -22.56
N GLU A 149 -40.94 3.74 -23.07
CA GLU A 149 -42.13 4.09 -23.86
C GLU A 149 -43.12 4.91 -23.05
N GLU A 150 -43.24 4.66 -21.75
CA GLU A 150 -44.16 5.37 -20.87
C GLU A 150 -43.68 6.78 -20.53
N ASP A 151 -42.39 6.96 -20.28
CA ASP A 151 -41.75 8.26 -20.09
C ASP A 151 -41.84 9.09 -21.37
N VAL A 152 -41.66 8.48 -22.55
CA VAL A 152 -41.88 9.16 -23.84
C VAL A 152 -43.35 9.60 -23.98
N GLN A 153 -44.31 8.76 -23.59
CA GLN A 153 -45.73 9.13 -23.63
C GLN A 153 -46.06 10.28 -22.68
N ALA A 154 -45.57 10.22 -21.43
CA ALA A 154 -45.75 11.28 -20.45
C ALA A 154 -45.08 12.59 -20.91
N GLN A 155 -43.84 12.53 -21.40
CA GLN A 155 -43.13 13.68 -21.94
C GLN A 155 -43.87 14.33 -23.10
N ASN A 156 -44.40 13.54 -24.05
CA ASN A 156 -45.19 14.06 -25.16
C ASN A 156 -46.46 14.78 -24.69
N VAL A 157 -47.07 14.36 -23.58
CA VAL A 157 -48.22 15.06 -22.99
C VAL A 157 -47.80 16.37 -22.33
N ILE A 158 -46.69 16.37 -21.60
CA ILE A 158 -46.15 17.55 -20.93
C ILE A 158 -45.85 18.67 -21.93
N LEU A 159 -45.25 18.33 -23.08
CA LEU A 159 -44.83 19.30 -24.09
C LEU A 159 -45.97 19.84 -24.98
N LYS A 160 -47.18 19.27 -24.92
CA LYS A 160 -48.32 19.76 -25.72
C LYS A 160 -48.92 21.02 -25.08
N PRO A 161 -49.25 22.06 -25.88
CA PRO A 161 -49.86 23.28 -25.38
C PRO A 161 -51.30 23.06 -24.88
N ASP A 162 -52.10 22.28 -25.62
CA ASP A 162 -53.48 21.95 -25.26
C ASP A 162 -53.56 20.48 -24.82
N ARG A 163 -54.16 20.23 -23.65
CA ARG A 163 -54.26 18.90 -23.04
C ARG A 163 -55.70 18.43 -23.02
N SER A 164 -55.93 17.22 -23.51
CA SER A 164 -57.22 16.55 -23.47
C SER A 164 -57.41 15.76 -22.17
N LYS A 165 -58.63 15.30 -21.91
CA LYS A 165 -58.91 14.35 -20.80
C LYS A 165 -58.08 13.07 -20.87
N LYS A 166 -57.73 12.62 -22.08
CA LYS A 166 -56.85 11.46 -22.27
C LYS A 166 -55.43 11.79 -21.82
N ASP A 167 -54.95 12.99 -22.12
CA ASP A 167 -53.62 13.45 -21.70
C ASP A 167 -53.53 13.55 -20.16
N ALA A 168 -54.58 14.05 -19.50
CA ALA A 168 -54.66 14.05 -18.03
C ALA A 168 -54.57 12.64 -17.42
N SER A 169 -55.25 11.64 -18.02
CA SER A 169 -55.17 10.25 -17.56
C SER A 169 -53.78 9.61 -17.74
N ILE A 170 -53.01 10.04 -18.74
CA ILE A 170 -51.63 9.57 -18.95
C ILE A 170 -50.71 10.13 -17.86
N LEU A 171 -50.86 11.41 -17.51
CA LEU A 171 -50.12 12.01 -16.40
C LEU A 171 -50.51 11.41 -15.04
N GLU A 172 -51.80 11.14 -14.81
CA GLU A 172 -52.28 10.45 -13.62
C GLU A 172 -51.69 9.05 -13.48
N ASN A 173 -51.62 8.30 -14.58
CA ASN A 173 -50.96 6.99 -14.59
C ASN A 173 -49.45 7.10 -14.36
N SER A 174 -48.78 8.12 -14.91
CA SER A 174 -47.35 8.36 -14.70
C SER A 174 -47.04 8.71 -13.24
N LEU A 175 -47.82 9.61 -12.64
CA LEU A 175 -47.62 10.05 -11.26
C LEU A 175 -48.00 8.98 -10.25
N SER A 176 -49.09 8.24 -10.45
CA SER A 176 -49.48 7.15 -9.53
C SER A 176 -48.46 6.01 -9.48
N ARG A 177 -47.74 5.73 -10.58
CA ARG A 177 -46.61 4.77 -10.57
C ARG A 177 -45.44 5.28 -9.73
N LYS A 178 -45.14 6.58 -9.79
CA LYS A 178 -44.01 7.19 -9.07
C LYS A 178 -44.33 7.45 -7.60
N TYR A 179 -45.59 7.77 -7.30
CA TYR A 179 -46.13 8.09 -5.99
C TYR A 179 -47.30 7.14 -5.63
N PRO A 180 -47.03 5.86 -5.37
CA PRO A 180 -48.08 4.86 -5.13
C PRO A 180 -48.90 5.14 -3.86
N GLU A 181 -48.32 5.85 -2.90
CA GLU A 181 -48.93 6.14 -1.60
C GLU A 181 -49.71 7.47 -1.55
N LEU A 182 -49.65 8.27 -2.62
CA LEU A 182 -50.27 9.60 -2.65
C LEU A 182 -51.45 9.66 -3.62
N GLY A 183 -52.44 10.48 -3.27
CA GLY A 183 -53.48 10.85 -4.23
C GLY A 183 -52.89 11.66 -5.39
N PHE A 184 -53.50 11.61 -6.57
CA PHE A 184 -53.02 12.32 -7.76
C PHE A 184 -52.78 13.84 -7.52
N GLN A 185 -53.65 14.50 -6.74
CA GLN A 185 -53.50 15.91 -6.40
C GLN A 185 -52.33 16.18 -5.44
N GLU A 186 -52.09 15.28 -4.49
CA GLU A 186 -50.98 15.37 -3.55
C GLU A 186 -49.64 15.15 -4.27
N ALA A 187 -49.59 14.17 -5.18
CA ALA A 187 -48.44 13.93 -6.04
C ALA A 187 -48.12 15.12 -6.96
N LEU A 188 -49.15 15.80 -7.50
CA LEU A 188 -48.95 17.02 -8.30
C LEU A 188 -48.41 18.19 -7.47
N LEU A 189 -48.88 18.37 -6.23
CA LEU A 189 -48.35 19.38 -5.32
C LEU A 189 -46.88 19.10 -5.00
N GLU A 190 -46.52 17.85 -4.72
CA GLU A 190 -45.13 17.47 -4.46
C GLU A 190 -44.21 17.70 -5.68
N GLU A 191 -44.67 17.35 -6.89
CA GLU A 191 -43.94 17.66 -8.13
C GLU A 191 -43.79 19.18 -8.34
N LYS A 192 -44.83 19.96 -8.07
CA LYS A 192 -44.77 21.43 -8.17
C LYS A 192 -43.74 22.03 -7.21
N GLU A 193 -43.66 21.53 -5.98
CA GLU A 193 -42.64 21.96 -5.01
C GLU A 193 -41.22 21.63 -5.50
N LYS A 194 -41.01 20.42 -6.06
CA LYS A 194 -39.73 20.02 -6.67
C LYS A 194 -39.35 20.89 -7.87
N LEU A 195 -40.31 21.24 -8.72
CA LEU A 195 -40.09 22.16 -9.85
C LEU A 195 -39.67 23.56 -9.38
N HIS A 196 -40.24 24.09 -8.28
CA HIS A 196 -39.78 25.36 -7.72
C HIS A 196 -38.34 25.30 -7.22
N ILE A 197 -37.91 24.18 -6.63
CA ILE A 197 -36.51 23.99 -6.23
C ILE A 197 -35.60 23.97 -7.47
N GLU A 198 -35.99 23.25 -8.53
CA GLU A 198 -35.20 23.17 -9.76
C GLU A 198 -35.14 24.51 -10.52
N LEU A 199 -36.21 25.32 -10.45
CA LEU A 199 -36.25 26.68 -10.98
C LEU A 199 -35.23 27.58 -10.27
N GLN A 200 -35.14 27.50 -8.94
CA GLN A 200 -34.14 28.27 -8.19
C GLN A 200 -32.71 27.85 -8.55
N ARG A 201 -32.46 26.54 -8.68
CA ARG A 201 -31.16 26.00 -9.13
C ARG A 201 -30.79 26.50 -10.54
N SER A 202 -31.74 26.43 -11.47
CA SER A 202 -31.54 26.91 -12.85
C SER A 202 -31.26 28.40 -12.92
N ARG A 203 -31.92 29.20 -12.06
CA ARG A 203 -31.64 30.64 -11.91
C ARG A 203 -30.24 30.90 -11.38
N THR A 204 -29.78 30.14 -10.38
CA THR A 204 -28.39 30.27 -9.88
C THR A 204 -27.34 29.88 -10.92
N ASN A 205 -27.66 28.95 -11.81
CA ASN A 205 -26.78 28.52 -12.91
C ASN A 205 -26.87 29.43 -14.16
N ASN A 206 -27.71 30.48 -14.13
CA ASN A 206 -27.99 31.38 -15.26
C ASN A 206 -28.50 30.65 -16.53
N ASP A 207 -29.16 29.49 -16.40
CA ASP A 207 -29.76 28.78 -17.54
C ASP A 207 -31.18 29.29 -17.82
N THR A 208 -31.27 30.32 -18.66
CA THR A 208 -32.55 30.96 -19.01
C THR A 208 -33.51 30.02 -19.73
N LYS A 209 -32.99 29.05 -20.50
CA LYS A 209 -33.84 28.10 -21.24
C LYS A 209 -34.47 27.08 -20.31
N GLN A 210 -33.70 26.55 -19.36
CA GLN A 210 -34.22 25.65 -18.33
C GLN A 210 -35.24 26.37 -17.44
N CYS A 211 -35.01 27.64 -17.10
CA CYS A 211 -36.00 28.42 -16.34
C CYS A 211 -37.35 28.53 -17.07
N GLN A 212 -37.34 28.85 -18.36
CA GLN A 212 -38.57 28.94 -19.16
C GLN A 212 -39.30 27.59 -19.27
N LEU A 213 -38.54 26.51 -19.46
CA LEU A 213 -39.09 25.15 -19.48
C LEU A 213 -39.75 24.83 -18.12
N ILE A 214 -39.07 25.07 -17.02
CA ILE A 214 -39.59 24.76 -15.68
C ILE A 214 -40.80 25.64 -15.33
N GLU A 215 -40.81 26.92 -15.71
CA GLU A 215 -41.98 27.79 -15.56
C GLU A 215 -43.19 27.26 -16.36
N HIS A 216 -42.95 26.75 -17.57
CA HIS A 216 -44.00 26.03 -18.32
C HIS A 216 -44.45 24.76 -17.60
N LEU A 217 -43.53 23.94 -17.04
CA LEU A 217 -43.87 22.75 -16.27
C LEU A 217 -44.75 23.07 -15.05
N ILE A 218 -44.48 24.18 -14.36
CA ILE A 218 -45.31 24.65 -13.24
C ILE A 218 -46.73 24.97 -13.73
N ASP A 219 -46.85 25.68 -14.85
CA ASP A 219 -48.16 25.95 -15.47
C ASP A 219 -48.89 24.66 -15.87
N VAL A 220 -48.18 23.63 -16.35
CA VAL A 220 -48.75 22.30 -16.62
C VAL A 220 -49.38 21.70 -15.36
N THR A 221 -48.68 21.76 -14.22
CA THR A 221 -49.19 21.19 -12.96
C THR A 221 -50.46 21.90 -12.47
N GLU A 222 -50.62 23.19 -12.78
CA GLU A 222 -51.80 23.97 -12.40
C GLU A 222 -53.00 23.71 -13.32
N ASN A 223 -52.74 23.55 -14.63
CA ASN A 223 -53.81 23.46 -15.63
C ASN A 223 -54.35 22.05 -15.86
N VAL A 224 -53.60 20.99 -15.54
CA VAL A 224 -54.07 19.59 -15.65
C VAL A 224 -55.22 19.29 -14.68
N VAL A 225 -55.30 20.02 -13.56
CA VAL A 225 -56.36 19.89 -12.55
C VAL A 225 -57.74 20.35 -13.07
N ASN A 226 -57.76 21.26 -14.05
CA ASN A 226 -59.01 21.84 -14.57
C ASN A 226 -59.76 20.91 -15.56
N GLU A 227 -59.11 19.86 -16.08
CA GLU A 227 -59.65 18.96 -17.11
C GLU A 227 -60.17 17.61 -16.57
N LEU A 228 -59.96 17.28 -15.29
CA LEU A 228 -60.43 16.02 -14.70
C LEU A 228 -61.94 16.03 -14.40
N PRO A 229 -62.70 14.96 -14.74
CA PRO A 229 -64.07 14.82 -14.27
C PRO A 229 -64.09 14.57 -12.76
N GLY A 230 -64.67 15.50 -12.01
CA GLY A 230 -64.78 15.42 -10.56
C GLY A 230 -65.38 14.10 -10.07
N LYS A 231 -64.56 13.25 -9.46
CA LYS A 231 -65.03 12.17 -8.58
C LYS A 231 -65.26 12.78 -7.20
N LYS A 232 -66.51 12.68 -6.72
CA LYS A 232 -66.96 13.13 -5.39
C LYS A 232 -66.07 12.56 -4.27
N LEU A 233 -65.36 13.44 -3.57
CA LEU A 233 -64.79 13.16 -2.26
C LEU A 233 -65.93 13.05 -1.24
N GLN A 234 -66.19 11.84 -0.75
CA GLN A 234 -66.92 11.67 0.51
C GLN A 234 -65.98 12.08 1.64
N LYS A 235 -66.29 13.22 2.26
CA LYS A 235 -65.77 13.61 3.58
C LYS A 235 -66.03 12.47 4.56
N LEU A 236 -64.96 11.92 5.13
CA LEU A 236 -65.01 11.34 6.47
C LEU A 236 -64.07 12.13 7.35
N VAL A 237 -64.68 12.95 8.21
CA VAL A 237 -64.04 13.67 9.30
C VAL A 237 -64.15 12.82 10.55
N ALA A 238 -63.02 12.78 11.27
CA ALA A 238 -62.81 12.51 12.68
C ALA A 238 -62.99 11.06 13.19
N ASN A 239 -61.93 10.52 13.79
CA ASN A 239 -61.70 10.71 15.23
C ASN A 239 -60.27 10.32 15.63
N GLU A 240 -59.61 11.17 16.41
CA GLU A 240 -58.53 10.76 17.32
C GLU A 240 -59.06 9.71 18.31
N PRO A 241 -58.16 8.87 18.87
CA PRO A 241 -57.85 9.10 20.29
C PRO A 241 -56.37 8.91 20.66
N THR A 242 -55.85 9.92 21.36
CA THR A 242 -55.39 9.85 22.76
C THR A 242 -54.40 8.75 23.18
N TYR A 243 -53.18 9.22 23.41
CA TYR A 243 -52.09 8.71 24.25
C TYR A 243 -52.47 7.95 25.54
N VAL A 244 -51.83 6.79 25.78
CA VAL A 244 -51.44 6.31 27.13
C VAL A 244 -50.13 5.50 27.09
N ILE A 245 -49.08 6.12 27.63
CA ILE A 245 -48.09 5.63 28.62
C ILE A 245 -47.86 4.10 28.76
N SER A 246 -46.61 3.67 28.61
CA SER A 246 -45.99 2.72 29.53
C SER A 246 -44.51 3.06 29.67
N GLY A 247 -44.09 3.37 30.90
CA GLY A 247 -42.71 3.74 31.22
C GLY A 247 -42.05 2.68 32.09
N TYR A 248 -40.72 2.69 32.12
CA TYR A 248 -39.94 2.39 33.31
C TYR A 248 -38.72 3.32 33.36
N VAL A 249 -38.57 3.94 34.51
CA VAL A 249 -37.54 4.91 34.91
C VAL A 249 -36.39 4.18 35.61
N THR A 250 -35.22 4.81 35.61
CA THR A 250 -34.19 4.94 36.68
C THR A 250 -32.79 4.56 36.18
N ASN A 251 -31.68 5.25 36.46
CA ASN A 251 -31.34 6.52 37.12
C ASN A 251 -29.89 6.83 36.66
N ALA A 252 -29.57 8.07 36.27
CA ALA A 252 -28.77 9.07 37.04
C ALA A 252 -27.28 8.65 37.33
N VAL A 253 -26.26 9.31 36.72
CA VAL A 253 -25.51 10.51 37.23
C VAL A 253 -24.53 10.08 38.37
N ASN A 254 -23.23 10.40 38.47
CA ASN A 254 -22.35 11.50 38.01
C ASN A 254 -20.87 11.04 38.18
N SER A 255 -19.91 11.55 37.41
CA SER A 255 -18.95 12.63 37.76
C SER A 255 -18.22 12.50 39.11
N GLY A 256 -16.88 12.52 39.07
CA GLY A 256 -16.06 12.83 40.25
C GLY A 256 -14.57 12.54 40.08
N TYR A 257 -13.78 13.59 39.87
CA TYR A 257 -12.32 13.64 39.99
C TYR A 257 -11.82 13.16 41.36
N GLY A 258 -10.59 12.63 41.41
CA GLY A 258 -9.80 12.58 42.65
C GLY A 258 -8.64 11.59 42.64
N ASP A 259 -7.47 12.03 42.18
CA ASP A 259 -6.16 11.57 42.67
C ASP A 259 -5.96 12.08 44.12
N PRO A 260 -5.33 11.31 45.02
CA PRO A 260 -3.99 11.71 45.48
C PRO A 260 -3.04 10.53 45.77
N GLY A 261 -1.78 10.70 45.40
CA GLY A 261 -0.75 9.66 45.46
C GLY A 261 -0.09 9.36 46.81
N SER A 262 0.90 8.45 46.77
CA SER A 262 2.21 8.59 47.44
C SER A 262 3.15 7.39 47.24
N LYS A 263 4.35 7.73 46.72
CA LYS A 263 5.71 7.34 47.15
C LYS A 263 6.28 5.92 46.97
N ALA A 264 7.39 5.96 46.20
CA ALA A 264 8.75 5.50 46.52
C ALA A 264 9.13 4.03 46.26
N GLY A 265 10.24 3.85 45.53
CA GLY A 265 11.04 2.62 45.60
C GLY A 265 11.80 2.25 44.32
N ASP A 266 13.04 2.73 44.24
CA ASP A 266 14.24 1.98 43.84
C ASP A 266 14.64 1.82 42.36
N GLU A 267 15.84 2.38 42.08
CA GLU A 267 16.66 2.17 40.89
C GLU A 267 17.26 0.76 40.92
N SER A 268 16.67 -0.17 40.16
CA SER A 268 17.34 -1.44 39.82
C SER A 268 17.95 -1.37 38.43
N ARG A 269 19.12 -0.74 38.37
CA ARG A 269 20.04 -0.80 37.23
C ARG A 269 20.54 -2.25 37.14
N SER A 270 19.92 -3.02 36.25
CA SER A 270 20.12 -4.45 36.15
C SER A 270 21.54 -4.81 35.70
N GLU A 271 22.10 -5.76 36.43
CA GLU A 271 23.43 -6.38 36.36
C GLU A 271 23.61 -7.22 35.08
N TRP A 272 23.56 -6.57 33.91
CA TRP A 272 23.82 -7.20 32.59
C TRP A 272 24.89 -6.47 31.76
N GLU A 273 25.71 -5.63 32.39
CA GLU A 273 26.98 -5.18 31.79
C GLU A 273 28.08 -6.24 32.05
N ALA A 274 27.95 -7.38 31.39
CA ALA A 274 29.09 -8.25 31.11
C ALA A 274 29.56 -7.95 29.68
N ASP A 275 30.62 -7.15 29.56
CA ASP A 275 31.23 -6.77 28.30
C ASP A 275 31.58 -7.98 27.41
N LEU A 276 31.25 -7.85 26.12
CA LEU A 276 31.62 -8.72 25.00
C LEU A 276 33.15 -9.00 24.90
N PHE A 277 33.96 -8.26 25.67
CA PHE A 277 35.42 -8.34 25.69
C PHE A 277 35.99 -9.49 26.53
N CYS A 278 35.19 -10.20 27.33
CA CYS A 278 35.69 -11.38 28.07
C CYS A 278 35.98 -12.60 27.17
N CYS A 279 35.45 -12.66 25.94
CA CYS A 279 35.71 -13.75 25.00
C CYS A 279 37.04 -13.62 24.23
N LEU A 280 37.76 -12.49 24.37
CA LEU A 280 39.00 -12.22 23.64
C LEU A 280 40.27 -12.48 24.46
N ARG A 281 40.16 -12.90 25.73
CA ARG A 281 41.35 -13.15 26.58
C ARG A 281 42.04 -14.49 26.33
N GLU A 282 41.41 -15.46 25.68
CA GLU A 282 42.03 -16.76 25.39
C GLU A 282 41.69 -17.30 23.97
N PRO A 283 42.44 -16.90 22.92
CA PRO A 283 42.18 -17.33 21.55
C PRO A 283 42.36 -18.85 21.33
N CYS A 284 43.10 -19.52 22.21
CA CYS A 284 43.58 -20.88 22.02
C CYS A 284 42.56 -21.98 22.37
N LEU A 285 41.44 -21.65 23.01
CA LEU A 285 40.38 -22.63 23.32
C LEU A 285 39.42 -22.89 22.14
N SER A 286 39.44 -22.03 21.11
CA SER A 286 38.58 -22.18 19.92
C SER A 286 39.03 -23.27 18.94
N LEU A 287 40.31 -23.68 18.99
CA LEU A 287 40.86 -24.72 18.10
C LEU A 287 40.42 -26.15 18.48
N LYS A 288 40.19 -26.43 19.77
CA LYS A 288 39.70 -27.76 20.20
C LYS A 288 38.20 -27.96 19.90
N THR A 289 37.42 -26.88 19.84
CA THR A 289 35.98 -26.94 19.63
C THR A 289 35.60 -27.24 18.16
N CYS A 290 36.47 -26.91 17.20
CA CYS A 290 36.27 -27.29 15.80
C CYS A 290 36.50 -28.78 15.52
N ILE A 291 37.37 -29.46 16.28
CA ILE A 291 37.77 -30.84 15.99
C ILE A 291 36.92 -31.86 16.78
N TYR A 292 36.34 -31.47 17.92
CA TYR A 292 35.49 -32.35 18.73
C TYR A 292 34.39 -31.59 19.50
N PRO A 293 33.39 -31.03 18.79
CA PRO A 293 32.36 -30.17 19.39
C PRO A 293 31.54 -30.91 20.47
N CYS A 294 31.26 -32.19 20.29
CA CYS A 294 30.49 -33.00 21.24
C CYS A 294 31.17 -33.17 22.61
N GLY A 295 32.51 -33.24 22.66
CA GLY A 295 33.23 -33.30 23.93
C GLY A 295 33.25 -31.99 24.69
N THR A 296 33.25 -30.87 23.98
CA THR A 296 33.19 -29.54 24.60
C THR A 296 31.80 -29.32 25.22
N PHE A 297 30.73 -29.62 24.48
CA PHE A 297 29.37 -29.55 25.04
C PHE A 297 29.13 -30.54 26.17
N SER A 298 29.69 -31.76 26.09
CA SER A 298 29.61 -32.74 27.17
C SER A 298 30.32 -32.27 28.45
N LYS A 299 31.49 -31.62 28.34
CA LYS A 299 32.20 -31.06 29.49
C LYS A 299 31.49 -29.87 30.12
N ILE A 300 30.90 -28.99 29.30
CA ILE A 300 30.10 -27.85 29.78
C ILE A 300 28.86 -28.38 30.50
N ALA A 301 28.13 -29.31 29.90
CA ALA A 301 26.97 -29.94 30.52
C ALA A 301 27.34 -30.63 31.84
N ASN A 302 28.50 -31.29 31.91
CA ASN A 302 28.97 -31.98 33.12
C ASN A 302 29.38 -31.00 34.23
N ALA A 303 29.97 -29.85 33.87
CA ALA A 303 30.34 -28.79 34.81
C ALA A 303 29.11 -28.05 35.36
N VAL A 304 28.10 -27.81 34.52
CA VAL A 304 26.84 -27.15 34.90
C VAL A 304 25.94 -28.06 35.75
N THR A 305 26.08 -29.38 35.62
CA THR A 305 25.23 -30.35 36.33
C THR A 305 25.89 -31.04 37.52
N GLU A 306 27.08 -30.57 37.95
CA GLU A 306 27.88 -31.15 39.04
C GLU A 306 28.00 -32.70 38.92
N GLY A 307 28.14 -33.21 37.70
CA GLY A 307 28.27 -34.66 37.48
C GLY A 307 26.97 -35.49 37.52
N LYS A 308 25.78 -34.88 37.53
CA LYS A 308 24.50 -35.62 37.66
C LYS A 308 23.90 -36.18 36.37
N ILE A 309 24.50 -35.95 35.19
CA ILE A 309 24.01 -36.56 33.94
C ILE A 309 24.77 -37.85 33.60
N CYS A 310 24.00 -38.93 33.56
CA CYS A 310 24.42 -40.30 33.28
C CYS A 310 24.88 -40.49 31.82
N LYS A 311 25.97 -41.23 31.66
CA LYS A 311 26.59 -41.70 30.41
C LYS A 311 25.59 -42.41 29.49
N ARG A 312 24.95 -41.69 28.56
CA ARG A 312 24.12 -42.34 27.51
C ARG A 312 24.00 -41.56 26.20
N ILE A 313 25.11 -41.05 25.67
CA ILE A 313 25.20 -40.64 24.25
C ILE A 313 26.60 -40.99 23.70
N GLU A 314 27.03 -42.25 23.88
CA GLU A 314 28.32 -42.73 23.34
C GLU A 314 28.18 -43.74 22.19
N TYR A 315 26.96 -44.12 21.77
CA TYR A 315 26.78 -45.22 20.80
C TYR A 315 25.87 -44.96 19.60
N GLN A 316 25.56 -43.71 19.25
CA GLN A 316 24.63 -43.47 18.12
C GLN A 316 25.08 -42.51 17.02
N TYR A 317 26.30 -41.97 17.08
CA TYR A 317 26.84 -41.12 16.00
C TYR A 317 28.07 -41.68 15.28
N ALA A 318 28.44 -42.94 15.56
CA ALA A 318 29.55 -43.60 14.86
C ALA A 318 29.18 -44.16 13.46
N ILE A 319 27.94 -43.96 12.95
CA ILE A 319 27.47 -44.58 11.69
C ILE A 319 27.25 -43.57 10.53
N VAL A 320 27.31 -42.25 10.73
CA VAL A 320 27.03 -41.28 9.62
C VAL A 320 28.27 -40.54 9.11
N ASN A 321 29.47 -41.14 9.26
CA ASN A 321 30.72 -40.60 8.68
C ASN A 321 31.41 -41.60 7.73
N VAL A 322 30.61 -42.36 6.98
CA VAL A 322 31.05 -43.01 5.75
C VAL A 322 30.01 -42.66 4.68
N VAL A 323 30.47 -42.00 3.60
CA VAL A 323 29.70 -41.42 2.48
C VAL A 323 29.16 -40.00 2.74
N VAL A 324 30.00 -38.97 2.52
CA VAL A 324 30.03 -38.08 1.33
C VAL A 324 31.41 -37.42 1.28
#